data_AF-A0A0V8DVJ6-F1
#
_entry.id   AF-A0A0V8DVJ6-F1
#
_cell.length_a   1.000
_cell.length_b   1.000
_cell.length_c   1.000
_cell.angle_alpha   90.00
_cell.angle_beta   90.00
_cell.angle_gamma   90.00
#
_symmetry.space_group_name_H-M   'P 1'
#
loop_
_entity.id
_entity.type
_entity.pdbx_description
1 polymer ?
#
loop_
_entity_poly.entity_id
_entity_poly.type
_entity_poly.pdbx_seq_one_letter_code
_entity_poly.pdbx_strand_id
1 'polypeptide(L)' 'MLHSDQGSQYTSHEYEETIKNSGMTHSFSRKGYPYHNASLESWHGHLKREWVYQFKYKNFEEAYQSIF' A
#
# COMPACT_ATOMS: atom_id res chain seq x y z
N MET A 1 -5.04 -14.81 0.81
CA MET A 1 -5.28 -14.12 -0.48
C MET A 1 -4.84 -12.68 -0.31
N LEU A 2 -3.96 -12.18 -1.17
CA LEU A 2 -3.57 -10.77 -1.23
C LEU A 2 -4.43 -10.07 -2.29
N HIS A 3 -5.01 -8.92 -1.97
CA HIS A 3 -5.71 -8.09 -2.95
C HIS A 3 -4.98 -6.76 -3.12
N SER A 4 -4.55 -6.43 -4.33
CA SER A 4 -3.86 -5.18 -4.64
C SER A 4 -4.49 -4.45 -5.83
N ASP A 5 -4.03 -3.23 -6.08
CA ASP A 5 -4.26 -2.57 -7.37
C ASP A 5 -3.35 -3.17 -8.47
N GLN A 6 -3.48 -2.65 -9.69
CA GLN A 6 -2.67 -3.06 -10.84
C GLN A 6 -1.40 -2.21 -11.01
N GLY A 7 -0.87 -1.65 -9.92
CA GLY A 7 0.37 -0.89 -9.92
C GLY A 7 1.56 -1.76 -10.36
N SER A 8 2.54 -1.15 -11.03
CA SER A 8 3.66 -1.87 -11.63
C SER A 8 4.49 -2.66 -10.62
N GLN A 9 4.55 -2.21 -9.36
CA GLN A 9 5.21 -2.95 -8.28
C GLN A 9 4.50 -4.29 -8.01
N TYR A 10 3.17 -4.28 -7.97
CA TYR A 10 2.35 -5.47 -7.67
C TYR A 10 2.15 -6.39 -8.87
N THR A 11 2.35 -5.89 -10.09
CA THR A 11 2.30 -6.72 -11.31
C THR A 11 3.67 -7.22 -11.77
N SER A 12 4.74 -6.97 -11.00
CA SER A 12 6.08 -7.40 -11.35
C SER A 12 6.24 -8.93 -11.20
N HIS A 13 7.12 -9.51 -12.02
CA HIS A 13 7.36 -10.96 -11.99
C HIS A 13 7.87 -11.43 -10.62
N GLU A 14 8.85 -10.71 -10.07
CA GLU A 14 9.46 -11.02 -8.77
C GLU A 14 8.43 -11.01 -7.63
N TYR A 15 7.51 -10.04 -7.65
CA TYR A 15 6.45 -9.95 -6.65
C TYR A 15 5.45 -11.10 -6.76
N GLU A 16 5.02 -11.42 -7.98
CA GLU A 16 4.10 -12.54 -8.23
C GLU A 16 4.72 -13.89 -7.84
N GLU A 17 6.01 -14.08 -8.13
CA GLU A 17 6.76 -15.27 -7.72
C GLU A 17 6.83 -15.39 -6.19
N THR A 18 7.11 -14.28 -5.50
CA THR A 18 7.15 -14.22 -4.03
C THR A 18 5.80 -14.62 -3.42
N ILE A 19 4.69 -14.10 -3.97
CA ILE A 19 3.35 -14.44 -3.49
C ILE A 19 3.03 -15.92 -3.71
N LYS A 20 3.34 -16.45 -4.89
CA LYS A 20 3.16 -17.89 -5.18
C LYS A 20 3.98 -18.76 -4.23
N ASN A 21 5.24 -18.41 -3.99
CA ASN A 21 6.13 -19.14 -3.09
C ASN A 21 5.65 -19.11 -1.63
N SER A 22 4.95 -18.05 -1.22
CA SER A 22 4.31 -17.96 0.10
C SER A 22 2.98 -18.74 0.22
N GLY A 23 2.53 -19.40 -0.85
CA GLY A 23 1.27 -20.17 -0.87
C GLY A 23 0.01 -19.30 -0.89
N MET A 24 0.14 -18.01 -1.21
CA MET A 24 -0.97 -17.07 -1.25
C MET A 24 -1.54 -16.93 -2.66
N THR A 25 -2.87 -16.74 -2.75
CA THR A 25 -3.52 -16.33 -4.01
C THR A 25 -3.47 -14.82 -4.16
N HIS A 26 -2.99 -14.32 -5.29
CA HIS A 26 -3.03 -12.90 -5.64
C HIS A 26 -4.34 -12.54 -6.36
N SER A 27 -4.93 -11.40 -6.00
CA SER A 27 -6.15 -10.85 -6.58
C SER A 27 -5.94 -9.37 -6.90
N PHE A 28 -6.50 -8.90 -8.01
CA PHE A 28 -6.33 -7.52 -8.46
C PHE A 28 -7.65 -6.76 -8.50
N SER A 29 -7.55 -5.46 -8.25
CA SER A 29 -8.62 -4.51 -8.51
C SER A 29 -8.99 -4.49 -10.00
N ARG A 30 -10.26 -4.29 -10.33
CA ARG A 30 -10.68 -4.16 -11.73
C ARG A 30 -10.25 -2.80 -12.26
N LYS A 31 -9.73 -2.77 -13.50
CA LYS A 31 -9.35 -1.51 -14.15
C LYS A 31 -10.55 -0.54 -14.20
N GLY A 32 -10.34 0.69 -13.75
CA GLY A 32 -11.38 1.72 -13.69
C GLY A 32 -12.36 1.57 -12.51
N TYR A 33 -12.05 0.75 -11.50
CA TYR A 33 -12.92 0.51 -10.35
C TYR A 33 -12.25 0.92 -9.04
N PRO A 34 -12.24 2.23 -8.70
CA PRO A 34 -11.50 2.76 -7.54
C PRO A 34 -12.03 2.25 -6.19
N TYR A 35 -13.29 1.79 -6.13
CA TYR A 35 -13.90 1.29 -4.91
C TYR A 35 -13.15 0.11 -4.28
N HIS A 36 -12.42 -0.69 -5.06
CA HIS A 36 -11.63 -1.80 -4.53
C HIS A 36 -10.42 -1.31 -3.69
N ASN A 37 -9.93 -0.10 -3.97
CA ASN A 37 -8.82 0.51 -3.24
C ASN A 37 -9.28 1.51 -2.16
N ALA A 38 -10.58 1.82 -2.10
CA ALA A 38 -11.13 2.87 -1.26
C ALA A 38 -10.79 2.71 0.23
N SER A 39 -10.76 1.48 0.75
CA SER A 39 -10.41 1.21 2.15
C SER A 39 -8.96 1.59 2.46
N LEU A 40 -8.02 1.25 1.58
CA LEU A 40 -6.61 1.58 1.74
C LEU A 40 -6.37 3.08 1.55
N GLU A 41 -7.05 3.71 0.58
CA GLU A 41 -7.01 5.17 0.40
C GLU A 41 -7.56 5.92 1.61
N SER A 42 -8.65 5.44 2.22
CA SER A 42 -9.20 6.01 3.45
C SER A 42 -8.22 5.89 4.61
N TRP A 43 -7.58 4.72 4.78
CA TRP A 43 -6.55 4.54 5.80
C TRP A 43 -5.36 5.48 5.60
N HIS A 44 -4.86 5.63 4.37
CA HIS A 44 -3.80 6.59 4.05
C HIS A 44 -4.24 8.03 4.36
N GLY A 45 -5.50 8.38 4.11
CA GLY A 45 -6.05 9.69 4.46
C GLY A 45 -6.03 9.93 5.98
N HIS A 46 -6.42 8.93 6.77
CA HIS A 46 -6.38 9.00 8.23
C HIS A 46 -4.95 9.11 8.75
N LEU A 47 -4.03 8.25 8.30
CA LEU A 47 -2.61 8.30 8.68
C LEU A 47 -2.01 9.67 8.42
N LYS A 48 -2.26 10.24 7.23
CA LYS A 48 -1.74 11.57 6.89
C LYS A 48 -2.31 12.66 7.78
N ARG A 49 -3.63 12.69 7.94
CA ARG A 49 -4.34 13.73 8.71
C ARG A 49 -4.00 13.69 10.19
N GLU A 50 -4.00 12.51 10.77
CA GLU A 50 -3.94 12.31 12.22
C GLU A 50 -2.51 12.16 12.73
N TRP A 51 -1.58 11.79 11.84
CA TRP A 51 -0.17 11.63 12.21
C TRP A 51 0.75 12.53 11.38
N VAL A 52 0.92 12.25 10.09
CA VAL A 52 1.99 12.88 9.28
C VAL A 52 1.89 14.41 9.25
N TYR A 53 0.69 14.98 9.19
CA TYR A 53 0.48 16.43 9.16
C TYR A 53 0.55 17.10 10.54
N GLN A 54 0.53 16.32 11.62
CA GLN A 54 0.65 16.85 12.98
C GLN A 54 2.10 17.10 13.39
N PHE A 55 3.07 16.55 12.64
CA PHE A 55 4.50 16.68 12.93
C PHE A 55 5.26 17.33 11.77
N LYS A 56 6.39 17.97 12.09
CA LYS A 56 7.36 18.44 11.09
C LYS A 56 8.62 17.60 11.18
N TYR A 57 8.85 16.78 10.17
CA TYR A 57 10.05 15.97 10.05
C TYR A 57 11.15 16.75 9.33
N LYS A 58 12.39 16.66 9.82
CA LYS A 58 13.55 17.30 9.20
C LYS A 58 14.07 16.52 8.00
N ASN A 59 13.93 15.20 8.04
CA ASN A 59 14.38 14.29 6.99
C ASN A 59 13.48 13.04 6.94
N PHE A 60 13.70 12.21 5.93
CA PHE A 60 12.92 10.99 5.72
C PHE A 60 13.10 9.98 6.85
N GLU A 61 14.29 9.87 7.44
CA GLU A 61 14.58 8.88 8.48
C GLU A 61 13.81 9.17 9.76
N GLU A 62 13.69 10.44 10.15
CA GLU A 62 12.83 10.86 11.26
C GLU A 62 11.36 10.53 11.00
N ALA A 63 10.88 10.74 9.77
CA ALA A 63 9.52 10.36 9.39
C ALA A 63 9.31 8.83 9.42
N TYR A 64 10.30 8.06 8.95
CA TYR A 64 10.25 6.60 8.94
C TYR A 64 10.14 6.03 10.35
N GLN A 65 11.01 6.46 11.27
CA GLN A 65 11.01 6.04 12.68
C GLN A 65 9.74 6.45 13.44
N SER A 66 9.01 7.47 12.95
CA SER A 66 7.75 7.91 13.56
C SER A 66 6.56 7.05 13.12
N ILE A 67 6.66 6.36 11.98
CA ILE A 67 5.55 5.64 11.34
C ILE A 67 5.71 4.11 11.48
N PHE A 68 6.95 3.61 11.41
CA PHE A 68 7.30 2.18 11.43
C PHE A 68 8.10 1.82 12.68
#